data_AF-A0A6P2FX31-F1
#
_entry.id   AF-A0A6P2FX31-F1
#
_cell.length_a   1.000
_cell.length_b   1.000
_cell.length_c   1.000
_cell.angle_alpha   90.00
_cell.angle_beta   90.00
_cell.angle_gamma   90.00
#
_symmetry.space_group_name_H-M   'P 1'
#
loop_
_entity.id
_entity.type
_entity.pdbx_description
1 polymer ?
#
loop_
_entity_poly.entity_id
_entity_poly.type
_entity_poly.pdbx_seq_one_letter_code
_entity_poly.pdbx_strand_id
1 'polypeptide(L)'
;MKKQNPVIATHSGSFHADDVAACAVLAKLFPAATLVRTRNPEFIRRAQFAVDVGGIWDPVNGRFDHHQKGFVGARSSGVVYASAGLVWAAHGQAYVQAVAPKLTPLQAARVASSIDDELMQHLDMADTGAAQGGRFVFVVKSDGRRSSTGVGVV
;
A
#
# COMPACT_ATOMS: atom_id res chain seq x y z
N MET A 1 1.36 16.98 28.22
CA MET A 1 0.94 17.36 26.85
C MET A 1 0.03 16.27 26.30
N LYS A 2 -1.16 16.59 25.77
CA LYS A 2 -2.02 15.57 25.14
C LYS A 2 -1.30 15.08 23.87
N LYS A 3 -1.00 13.78 23.80
CA LYS A 3 -0.44 13.16 22.60
C LYS A 3 -1.49 13.31 21.49
N GLN A 4 -1.19 14.08 20.46
CA GLN A 4 -2.10 14.19 19.32
C GLN A 4 -2.16 12.82 18.63
N ASN A 5 -3.37 12.42 18.23
CA ASN A 5 -3.56 11.21 17.46
C ASN A 5 -2.85 11.35 16.11
N PRO A 6 -2.21 10.29 15.57
CA PRO A 6 -1.62 10.33 14.25
C PRO A 6 -2.66 10.73 13.20
N VAL A 7 -2.23 11.43 12.16
CA VAL A 7 -3.10 11.78 11.03
C VAL A 7 -2.60 11.05 9.79
N ILE A 8 -3.51 10.38 9.09
CA ILE A 8 -3.29 9.87 7.74
C ILE A 8 -4.00 10.84 6.80
N ALA A 9 -3.24 11.54 5.97
CA ALA A 9 -3.77 12.43 4.94
C ALA A 9 -3.77 11.72 3.58
N THR A 10 -4.88 11.79 2.86
CA THR A 10 -4.99 11.33 1.47
C THR A 10 -5.80 12.31 0.63
N HIS A 11 -5.84 12.13 -0.69
CA HIS A 11 -6.51 13.06 -1.59
C HIS A 11 -8.03 13.08 -1.37
N SER A 12 -8.66 14.20 -1.72
CA SER A 12 -10.10 14.39 -1.61
C SER A 12 -10.85 14.11 -2.93
N GLY A 13 -10.27 13.28 -3.81
CA GLY A 13 -10.85 12.93 -5.12
C GLY A 13 -11.84 11.76 -5.04
N SER A 14 -12.01 11.04 -6.15
CA SER A 14 -12.62 9.70 -6.12
C SER A 14 -11.72 8.75 -5.32
N PHE A 15 -12.30 7.72 -4.73
CA PHE A 15 -11.49 6.67 -4.10
C PHE A 15 -10.93 5.77 -5.19
N HIS A 16 -9.63 5.51 -5.13
CA HIS A 16 -8.99 4.45 -5.88
C HIS A 16 -8.86 3.22 -4.97
N ALA A 17 -8.45 2.08 -5.52
CA ALA A 17 -8.24 0.90 -4.70
C ALA A 17 -6.94 0.98 -3.90
N ASP A 18 -5.96 1.74 -4.41
CA ASP A 18 -4.64 1.88 -3.82
C ASP A 18 -4.66 2.81 -2.59
N ASP A 19 -5.30 3.98 -2.65
CA ASP A 19 -5.42 4.92 -1.51
C ASP A 19 -6.18 4.29 -0.35
N VAL A 20 -7.25 3.54 -0.66
CA VAL A 20 -8.03 2.78 0.34
C VAL A 20 -7.18 1.68 0.99
N ALA A 21 -6.47 0.86 0.20
CA ALA A 21 -5.65 -0.21 0.74
C ALA A 21 -4.50 0.32 1.61
N ALA A 22 -3.80 1.35 1.14
CA ALA A 22 -2.76 2.04 1.88
C ALA A 22 -3.28 2.57 3.24
N CYS A 23 -4.41 3.28 3.22
CA CYS A 23 -5.02 3.83 4.44
C CYS A 23 -5.46 2.73 5.41
N ALA A 24 -5.99 1.60 4.91
CA ALA A 24 -6.43 0.49 5.75
C ALA A 24 -5.25 -0.18 6.48
N VAL A 25 -4.10 -0.35 5.81
CA VAL A 25 -2.87 -0.88 6.42
C VAL A 25 -2.40 0.02 7.55
N LEU A 26 -2.33 1.33 7.31
CA LEU A 26 -1.90 2.30 8.32
C LEU A 26 -2.91 2.40 9.47
N ALA A 27 -4.22 2.42 9.19
CA ALA A 27 -5.25 2.45 10.23
C ALA A 27 -5.19 1.22 11.14
N LYS A 28 -4.85 0.04 10.60
CA LYS A 28 -4.66 -1.18 11.41
C LYS A 28 -3.46 -1.07 12.35
N LEU A 29 -2.36 -0.48 11.90
CA LEU A 29 -1.13 -0.32 12.68
C LEU A 29 -1.19 0.85 13.66
N PHE A 30 -1.94 1.89 13.31
CA PHE A 30 -2.12 3.11 14.09
C PHE A 30 -3.61 3.30 14.37
N PRO A 31 -4.23 2.50 15.25
CA PRO A 31 -5.69 2.49 15.46
C PRO A 31 -6.25 3.79 16.05
N ALA A 32 -5.39 4.61 16.67
CA ALA A 32 -5.77 5.96 17.11
C ALA A 32 -5.74 6.99 15.97
N ALA A 33 -5.26 6.63 14.78
CA ALA A 33 -5.08 7.57 13.69
C ALA A 33 -6.42 8.09 13.17
N THR A 34 -6.45 9.35 12.80
CA THR A 34 -7.58 9.97 12.10
C THR A 34 -7.26 10.07 10.61
N LEU A 35 -8.15 9.54 9.77
CA LEU A 35 -8.07 9.70 8.32
C LEU A 35 -8.66 11.05 7.91
N VAL A 36 -7.87 11.85 7.18
CA VAL A 36 -8.27 13.15 6.65
C VAL A 36 -8.12 13.13 5.13
N ARG A 37 -9.20 13.43 4.42
CA ARG A 37 -9.19 13.60 2.96
C ARG A 37 -9.02 15.08 2.62
N THR A 38 -7.93 15.46 1.97
CA THR A 38 -7.59 16.86 1.72
C THR A 38 -6.63 17.01 0.53
N ARG A 39 -6.62 18.21 -0.07
CA ARG A 39 -5.56 18.66 -1.00
C ARG A 39 -4.79 19.86 -0.45
N ASN A 40 -5.04 20.26 0.80
CA ASN A 40 -4.38 21.41 1.39
C ASN A 40 -2.93 21.02 1.77
N PRO A 41 -1.91 21.66 1.17
CA PRO A 41 -0.52 21.29 1.36
C PRO A 41 -0.04 21.49 2.80
N GLU A 42 -0.60 22.45 3.54
CA GLU A 42 -0.27 22.68 4.96
C GLU A 42 -0.75 21.54 5.85
N PHE A 43 -1.92 20.97 5.56
CA PHE A 43 -2.43 19.82 6.31
C PHE A 43 -1.63 18.56 5.96
N ILE A 44 -1.33 18.36 4.68
CA ILE A 44 -0.54 17.22 4.21
C ILE A 44 0.85 17.20 4.87
N ARG A 45 1.55 18.34 4.90
CA ARG A 45 2.90 18.42 5.51
C ARG A 45 2.90 18.13 7.01
N ARG A 46 1.82 18.48 7.73
CA ARG A 46 1.67 18.25 9.17
C ARG A 46 1.17 16.84 9.52
N ALA A 47 0.64 16.10 8.56
CA ALA A 47 0.16 14.75 8.80
C ALA A 47 1.32 13.81 9.16
N GLN A 48 1.04 12.81 10.00
CA GLN A 48 2.01 11.78 10.31
C GLN A 48 2.30 10.94 9.07
N PHE A 49 1.25 10.63 8.31
CA PHE A 49 1.32 9.91 7.05
C PHE A 49 0.65 10.72 5.95
N ALA A 50 1.30 10.84 4.80
CA ALA A 50 0.72 11.36 3.57
C ALA A 50 0.69 10.22 2.55
N VAL A 51 -0.50 9.88 2.06
CA VAL A 51 -0.77 8.76 1.17
C VAL A 51 -1.43 9.30 -0.08
N ASP A 52 -0.82 9.07 -1.24
CA ASP A 52 -1.31 9.55 -2.52
C ASP A 52 -1.45 11.08 -2.64
N VAL A 53 -0.72 11.79 -1.79
CA VAL A 53 -0.65 13.25 -1.77
C VAL A 53 0.71 13.76 -1.30
N GLY A 54 1.06 14.96 -1.74
CA GLY A 54 2.23 15.69 -1.28
C GLY A 54 3.47 15.52 -2.17
N GLY A 55 3.42 14.65 -3.17
CA GLY A 55 4.45 14.48 -4.19
C GLY A 55 5.79 13.98 -3.64
N ILE A 56 5.79 13.23 -2.53
CA ILE A 56 7.02 12.77 -1.88
C ILE A 56 6.94 11.27 -1.57
N TRP A 57 7.99 10.54 -1.96
CA TRP A 57 8.29 9.20 -1.48
C TRP A 57 9.42 9.29 -0.46
N ASP A 58 9.07 9.12 0.81
CA ASP A 58 10.00 9.11 1.95
C ASP A 58 9.37 8.28 3.08
N PRO A 59 9.64 6.96 3.14
CA PRO A 59 9.02 6.08 4.11
C PRO A 59 9.45 6.40 5.55
N VAL A 60 10.64 6.99 5.75
CA VAL A 60 11.13 7.37 7.09
C VAL A 60 10.27 8.49 7.66
N ASN A 61 9.86 9.43 6.82
CA ASN A 61 8.98 10.54 7.21
C ASN A 61 7.50 10.30 6.91
N GLY A 62 7.11 9.06 6.58
CA GLY A 62 5.71 8.68 6.34
C GLY A 62 5.11 9.38 5.12
N ARG A 63 5.85 9.46 4.02
CA ARG A 63 5.39 10.04 2.75
C ARG A 63 5.34 8.95 1.69
N PHE A 64 4.14 8.69 1.19
CA PHE A 64 3.78 7.55 0.34
C PHE A 64 3.00 8.06 -0.87
N ASP A 65 3.64 8.91 -1.69
CA ASP A 65 3.08 9.37 -2.96
C ASP A 65 4.00 8.93 -4.10
N HIS A 66 3.42 8.61 -5.25
CA HIS A 66 4.08 8.14 -6.46
C HIS A 66 3.92 9.10 -7.66
N HIS A 67 3.18 10.20 -7.50
CA HIS A 67 2.89 11.18 -8.56
C HIS A 67 4.07 12.09 -8.93
N GLN A 68 5.30 11.80 -8.52
CA GLN A 68 6.45 12.61 -8.88
C GLN A 68 6.73 12.49 -10.38
N LYS A 69 7.06 13.61 -11.01
CA LYS A 69 7.47 13.61 -12.41
C LYS A 69 8.74 12.76 -12.55
N GLY A 70 8.66 11.69 -13.35
CA GLY A 70 9.76 10.76 -13.53
C GLY A 70 9.98 9.82 -12.34
N PHE A 71 8.95 9.54 -11.53
CA PHE A 71 9.03 8.50 -10.51
C PHE A 71 9.41 7.16 -11.14
N VAL A 72 10.45 6.51 -10.60
CA VAL A 72 11.01 5.24 -11.09
C VAL A 72 11.05 4.16 -9.99
N GLY A 73 10.35 4.39 -8.87
CA GLY A 73 10.27 3.40 -7.81
C GLY A 73 9.51 2.17 -8.28
N ALA A 74 10.21 1.04 -8.41
CA ALA A 74 9.63 -0.22 -8.84
C ALA A 74 10.19 -1.39 -8.03
N ARG A 75 9.43 -2.48 -7.99
CA ARG A 75 9.88 -3.78 -7.46
C ARG A 75 10.90 -4.42 -8.41
N SER A 76 11.59 -5.45 -7.93
CA SER A 76 12.44 -6.30 -8.79
C SER A 76 11.64 -7.02 -9.89
N SER A 77 10.32 -7.18 -9.72
CA SER A 77 9.41 -7.67 -10.76
C SER A 77 9.20 -6.69 -11.91
N GLY A 78 9.62 -5.42 -11.76
CA GLY A 78 9.37 -4.34 -12.71
C GLY A 78 8.04 -3.60 -12.49
N VAL A 79 7.20 -4.06 -11.56
CA VAL A 79 5.96 -3.35 -11.20
C VAL A 79 6.30 -2.05 -10.48
N VAL A 80 5.90 -0.94 -11.08
CA VAL A 80 6.02 0.41 -10.51
C VAL A 80 5.12 0.50 -9.29
N TYR A 81 5.60 1.13 -8.22
CA TYR A 81 4.81 1.33 -7.02
C TYR A 81 3.74 2.42 -7.22
N ALA A 82 2.54 2.18 -6.71
CA ALA A 82 1.59 3.21 -6.33
C ALA A 82 1.56 3.33 -4.79
N SER A 83 0.67 4.17 -4.26
CA SER A 83 0.64 4.49 -2.83
C SER A 83 0.42 3.26 -1.94
N ALA A 84 -0.39 2.29 -2.37
CA ALA A 84 -0.58 1.01 -1.68
C ALA A 84 0.72 0.22 -1.52
N GLY A 85 1.43 -0.01 -2.62
CA GLY A 85 2.70 -0.72 -2.59
C GLY A 85 3.78 0.00 -1.80
N LEU A 86 3.83 1.34 -1.86
CA LEU A 86 4.77 2.13 -1.05
C LEU A 86 4.54 1.94 0.45
N VAL A 87 3.28 2.00 0.90
CA VAL A 87 2.91 1.70 2.29
C VAL A 87 3.23 0.25 2.63
N TRP A 88 2.91 -0.69 1.74
CA TRP A 88 3.15 -2.11 1.97
C TRP A 88 4.63 -2.46 2.08
N ALA A 89 5.48 -1.84 1.27
CA ALA A 89 6.93 -2.01 1.35
C ALA A 89 7.48 -1.56 2.71
N ALA A 90 6.93 -0.50 3.30
CA ALA A 90 7.35 0.01 4.61
C ALA A 90 6.72 -0.75 5.79
N HIS A 91 5.48 -1.24 5.65
CA HIS A 91 4.65 -1.66 6.78
C HIS A 91 4.02 -3.05 6.65
N GLY A 92 4.14 -3.73 5.51
CA GLY A 92 3.42 -4.98 5.22
C GLY A 92 3.73 -6.11 6.21
N GLN A 93 4.99 -6.32 6.57
CA GLN A 93 5.35 -7.32 7.57
C GLN A 93 4.78 -6.97 8.96
N ALA A 94 4.83 -5.70 9.36
CA ALA A 94 4.25 -5.26 10.63
C ALA A 94 2.73 -5.45 10.63
N TYR A 95 2.06 -5.16 9.52
CA TYR A 95 0.63 -5.40 9.34
C TYR A 95 0.30 -6.88 9.52
N VAL A 96 1.03 -7.77 8.84
CA VAL A 96 0.85 -9.22 8.97
C VAL A 96 1.05 -9.68 10.42
N GLN A 97 2.09 -9.20 11.09
CA GLN A 97 2.33 -9.53 12.50
C GLN A 97 1.18 -9.04 13.41
N ALA A 98 0.60 -7.87 13.12
CA ALA A 98 -0.50 -7.30 13.88
C ALA A 98 -1.83 -8.05 13.68
N VAL A 99 -2.06 -8.66 12.51
CA VAL A 99 -3.27 -9.47 12.25
C VAL A 99 -3.11 -10.93 12.62
N ALA A 100 -1.88 -11.46 12.59
CA ALA A 100 -1.56 -12.85 12.92
C ALA A 100 -0.40 -12.95 13.93
N PRO A 101 -0.62 -12.58 15.22
CA PRO A 101 0.46 -12.44 16.21
C PRO A 101 1.22 -13.73 16.53
N LYS A 102 0.66 -14.90 16.19
CA LYS A 102 1.28 -16.21 16.42
C LYS A 102 2.36 -16.55 15.40
N LEU A 103 2.45 -15.82 14.28
CA LEU A 103 3.50 -16.04 13.29
C LEU A 103 4.85 -15.58 13.83
N THR A 104 5.89 -16.35 13.52
CA THR A 104 7.27 -15.88 13.66
C THR A 104 7.54 -14.74 12.68
N PRO A 105 8.55 -13.88 12.93
CA PRO A 105 8.91 -12.80 12.00
C PRO A 105 9.16 -13.28 10.57
N LEU A 106 9.82 -14.45 10.41
CA LEU A 106 10.08 -15.03 9.09
C LEU A 106 8.78 -15.48 8.39
N GLN A 107 7.83 -16.07 9.12
CA GLN A 107 6.54 -16.45 8.55
C GLN A 107 5.73 -15.20 8.16
N ALA A 108 5.72 -14.17 9.00
CA ALA A 108 5.06 -12.90 8.69
C ALA A 108 5.65 -12.25 7.44
N ALA A 109 6.98 -12.26 7.28
CA ALA A 109 7.64 -11.77 6.07
C ALA A 109 7.25 -12.56 4.82
N ARG A 110 7.16 -13.90 4.91
CA ARG A 110 6.72 -14.76 3.79
C ARG A 110 5.28 -14.47 3.37
N VAL A 111 4.38 -14.33 4.34
CA VAL A 111 2.98 -13.98 4.08
C VAL A 111 2.88 -12.56 3.49
N ALA A 112 3.65 -11.60 4.00
CA ALA A 112 3.67 -10.25 3.45
C ALA A 112 4.16 -10.22 1.99
N SER A 113 5.17 -11.04 1.66
CA SER A 113 5.63 -11.22 0.28
C SER A 113 4.56 -11.84 -0.61
N SER A 114 3.84 -12.87 -0.16
CA SER A 114 2.73 -13.45 -0.93
C SER A 114 1.60 -12.44 -1.18
N ILE A 115 1.24 -11.64 -0.17
CA ILE A 115 0.24 -10.57 -0.34
C ILE A 115 0.74 -9.48 -1.29
N ASP A 116 2.03 -9.15 -1.26
CA ASP A 116 2.59 -8.18 -2.21
C ASP A 116 2.50 -8.69 -3.65
N ASP A 117 2.92 -9.93 -3.86
CA ASP A 117 2.91 -10.62 -5.17
C ASP A 117 1.47 -10.78 -5.72
N GLU A 118 0.51 -11.14 -4.87
CA GLU A 118 -0.85 -11.50 -5.30
C GLU A 118 -1.84 -10.34 -5.29
N LEU A 119 -1.65 -9.32 -4.44
CA LEU A 119 -2.60 -8.21 -4.27
C LEU A 119 -1.97 -6.85 -4.56
N MET A 120 -0.91 -6.48 -3.85
CA MET A 120 -0.42 -5.09 -3.88
C MET A 120 0.11 -4.69 -5.25
N GLN A 121 0.85 -5.58 -5.91
CA GLN A 121 1.31 -5.34 -7.27
C GLN A 121 0.16 -5.11 -8.26
N HIS A 122 -0.99 -5.77 -8.07
CA HIS A 122 -2.16 -5.56 -8.91
C HIS A 122 -2.83 -4.22 -8.68
N LEU A 123 -2.93 -3.79 -7.40
CA LEU A 123 -3.43 -2.46 -7.06
C LEU A 123 -2.53 -1.37 -7.68
N ASP A 124 -1.23 -1.53 -7.56
CA ASP A 124 -0.28 -0.58 -8.12
C ASP A 124 -0.32 -0.53 -9.65
N MET A 125 -0.45 -1.68 -10.32
CA MET A 125 -0.61 -1.72 -11.77
C MET A 125 -1.92 -1.04 -12.22
N ALA A 126 -3.00 -1.20 -11.47
CA ALA A 126 -4.27 -0.54 -11.78
C ALA A 126 -4.16 0.99 -11.68
N ASP A 127 -3.53 1.49 -10.62
CA ASP A 127 -3.43 2.93 -10.39
C ASP A 127 -2.37 3.62 -11.29
N THR A 128 -1.23 2.96 -11.53
CA THR A 128 -0.21 3.43 -12.49
C THR A 128 -0.63 3.30 -13.96
N GLY A 129 -1.80 2.71 -14.25
CA GLY A 129 -2.31 2.48 -15.60
C GLY A 129 -1.59 1.37 -16.37
N ALA A 130 -0.75 0.57 -15.71
CA ALA A 130 -0.06 -0.58 -16.30
C ALA A 130 -0.97 -1.81 -16.48
N ALA A 131 -2.06 -1.92 -15.72
CA ALA A 131 -3.03 -3.01 -15.87
C ALA A 131 -3.95 -2.76 -17.08
N GLN A 132 -3.74 -3.52 -18.17
CA GLN A 132 -4.66 -3.52 -19.31
C GLN A 132 -5.84 -4.47 -19.05
N GLY A 133 -7.03 -3.91 -18.79
CA GLY A 133 -8.34 -4.49 -19.16
C GLY A 133 -8.79 -5.84 -18.58
N GLY A 134 -8.08 -6.46 -17.64
CA GLY A 134 -8.45 -7.78 -17.07
C GLY A 134 -9.28 -7.69 -15.78
N ARG A 135 -10.31 -8.53 -15.66
CA ARG A 135 -11.00 -8.80 -14.38
C ARG A 135 -10.05 -9.58 -13.46
N PHE A 136 -9.73 -9.03 -12.29
CA PHE A 136 -8.85 -9.69 -11.32
C PHE A 136 -9.57 -10.87 -10.64
N VAL A 137 -8.95 -12.05 -10.65
CA VAL A 137 -9.41 -13.24 -9.93
C VAL A 137 -8.32 -13.63 -8.93
N PHE A 138 -8.64 -13.53 -7.63
CA PHE A 138 -7.78 -14.04 -6.57
C PHE A 138 -7.98 -15.55 -6.43
N VAL A 139 -6.92 -16.34 -6.62
CA VAL A 139 -6.91 -17.78 -6.32
C VAL A 139 -5.99 -18.01 -5.14
N VAL A 140 -6.55 -18.14 -3.95
CA VAL A 140 -5.80 -18.59 -2.76
C VAL A 140 -5.56 -20.09 -2.90
N LYS A 141 -4.34 -20.50 -3.28
CA LYS A 141 -3.96 -21.92 -3.28
C LYS A 141 -3.54 -22.35 -1.89
N SER A 142 -4.18 -23.39 -1.35
CA SER A 142 -3.93 -23.92 0.00
C SER A 142 -2.65 -24.77 0.13
N ASP A 143 -1.88 -24.97 -0.94
CA ASP A 143 -0.84 -26.00 -1.02
C ASP A 143 0.61 -25.48 -1.06
N GLY A 144 0.85 -24.18 -0.89
CA GLY A 144 2.20 -23.62 -0.70
C GLY A 144 3.13 -23.75 -1.90
N ARG A 145 2.62 -24.05 -3.10
CA ARG A 145 3.41 -24.09 -4.34
C ARG A 145 3.15 -22.84 -5.19
N ARG A 146 4.22 -22.16 -5.60
CA ARG A 146 4.16 -21.11 -6.63
C ARG A 146 3.84 -21.76 -7.98
N SER A 147 2.81 -21.26 -8.66
CA SER A 147 2.63 -21.47 -10.09
C SER A 147 2.41 -20.11 -10.76
N SER A 148 3.34 -19.69 -11.61
CA SER A 148 3.08 -18.66 -12.61
C SER A 148 2.15 -19.24 -13.67
N THR A 149 0.85 -19.20 -13.44
CA THR A 149 -0.15 -19.47 -14.50
C THR A 149 -0.67 -18.13 -14.96
N GLY A 150 -0.36 -17.83 -16.21
CA GLY A 150 -0.56 -16.54 -16.85
C GLY A 150 -2.01 -16.06 -16.89
N VAL A 151 -2.11 -14.80 -17.31
CA VAL A 151 -3.34 -14.07 -17.57
C VAL A 151 -4.21 -14.86 -18.54
N GLY A 152 -5.21 -15.56 -18.01
CA GLY A 152 -6.30 -16.13 -18.80
C GLY A 152 -7.36 -15.06 -19.00
N VAL A 153 -7.45 -14.51 -20.21
CA VAL A 153 -8.61 -13.73 -20.66
C VAL A 153 -9.76 -14.72 -20.85
N VAL A 154 -10.87 -14.50 -20.16
CA VAL A 154 -12.17 -15.13 -20.46
C VAL A 154 -13.16 -14.02 -20.81
#